data_AF-A0A401QC01-F1
#
_entry.id   AF-A0A401QC01-F1
#
_cell.length_a   1.000
_cell.length_b   1.000
_cell.length_c   1.000
_cell.angle_alpha   90.00
_cell.angle_beta   90.00
_cell.angle_gamma   90.00
#
_symmetry.space_group_name_H-M   'P 1'
#
loop_
_entity.id
_entity.type
_entity.pdbx_description
1 polymer ?
#
loop_
_entity_poly.entity_id
_entity_poly.type
_entity_poly.pdbx_seq_one_letter_code
_entity_poly.pdbx_strand_id
1 'polypeptide(L)'
;TLLSEKVGQLMEWANRRAVIRMNGDKFRRFVRAPPRNYSIVVMFTALQPQRQCTVCKQVDEEYQILANSWRYSSSFINKLFFAMVDFDEGSDVFHQ
;
A
#
# COMPACT_ATOMS: atom_id res chain seq x y z
N THR A 1 -21.27 7.05 1.64
CA THR A 1 -21.45 5.80 0.88
C THR A 1 -20.25 4.91 1.13
N LEU A 2 -20.34 3.59 0.88
CA LEU A 2 -19.20 2.68 1.08
C LEU A 2 -17.93 3.15 0.33
N LEU A 3 -18.08 3.73 -0.86
CA LEU A 3 -16.95 4.30 -1.61
C LEU A 3 -16.29 5.48 -0.88
N SER A 4 -17.09 6.43 -0.37
CA SER A 4 -16.54 7.60 0.33
C SER A 4 -15.85 7.21 1.63
N GLU A 5 -16.37 6.19 2.34
CA GLU A 5 -15.74 5.63 3.54
C GLU A 5 -14.39 5.00 3.22
N LYS A 6 -14.29 4.21 2.15
CA LYS A 6 -13.01 3.60 1.72
C LYS A 6 -11.98 4.66 1.37
N VAL A 7 -12.36 5.68 0.60
CA VAL A 7 -11.46 6.79 0.24
C VAL A 7 -11.06 7.59 1.47
N GLY A 8 -11.99 7.86 2.39
CA GLY A 8 -11.70 8.56 3.64
C GLY A 8 -10.67 7.82 4.49
N GLN A 9 -10.82 6.51 4.67
CA GLN A 9 -9.86 5.69 5.40
C GLN A 9 -8.48 5.64 4.74
N LEU A 10 -8.44 5.49 3.41
CA LEU A 10 -7.18 5.52 2.65
C LEU A 10 -6.47 6.87 2.80
N MET A 11 -7.21 7.98 2.74
CA MET A 11 -6.67 9.32 2.96
C MET A 11 -6.14 9.51 4.39
N GLU A 12 -6.87 9.02 5.39
CA GLU A 12 -6.42 9.08 6.78
C GLU A 12 -5.09 8.34 6.97
N TRP A 13 -4.97 7.13 6.41
CA TRP A 13 -3.73 6.36 6.50
C TRP A 13 -2.59 6.99 5.67
N ALA A 14 -2.88 7.45 4.46
CA ALA A 14 -1.91 8.12 3.60
C ALA A 14 -1.39 9.43 4.20
N ASN A 15 -2.19 10.09 5.04
CA ASN A 15 -1.80 11.27 5.83
C ASN A 15 -0.95 10.91 7.06
N ARG A 16 -0.99 9.67 7.55
CA ARG A 16 -0.11 9.21 8.64
C ARG A 16 1.22 8.65 8.12
N ARG A 17 1.21 7.92 7.01
CA ARG A 17 2.40 7.32 6.39
C ARG A 17 2.28 7.34 4.87
N ALA A 18 3.39 7.55 4.17
CA ALA A 18 3.40 7.58 2.70
C ALA A 18 3.03 6.23 2.07
N VAL A 19 3.43 5.11 2.71
CA VAL A 19 3.07 3.75 2.29
C VAL A 19 2.14 3.10 3.31
N ILE A 20 0.99 2.62 2.85
CA ILE A 20 -0.03 1.94 3.66
C ILE A 20 0.33 0.46 3.78
N ARG A 21 0.62 -0.01 4.99
CA ARG A 21 0.89 -1.44 5.24
C ARG A 21 -0.42 -2.23 5.32
N MET A 22 -0.53 -3.27 4.49
CA MET A 22 -1.72 -4.10 4.33
C MET A 22 -1.44 -5.57 4.65
N ASN A 23 -2.37 -6.19 5.37
CA ASN A 23 -2.52 -7.65 5.44
C ASN A 23 -3.54 -8.11 4.38
N GLY A 24 -3.85 -9.41 4.34
CA GLY A 24 -4.80 -9.99 3.39
C GLY A 24 -6.19 -9.34 3.41
N ASP A 25 -6.74 -9.03 4.60
CA ASP A 25 -8.06 -8.40 4.72
C ASP A 25 -8.10 -6.98 4.16
N LYS A 26 -7.09 -6.16 4.49
CA LYS A 26 -6.97 -4.80 3.93
C LYS A 26 -6.79 -4.87 2.43
N PHE A 27 -5.93 -5.75 1.93
CA PHE A 27 -5.72 -5.91 0.49
C PHE A 27 -7.04 -6.28 -0.22
N ARG A 28 -7.77 -7.29 0.28
CA ARG A 28 -9.09 -7.66 -0.25
C ARG A 28 -10.06 -6.49 -0.25
N ARG A 29 -10.18 -5.78 0.87
CA ARG A 29 -11.15 -4.68 1.03
C ARG A 29 -10.84 -3.47 0.15
N PHE A 30 -9.59 -3.01 0.12
CA PHE A 30 -9.22 -1.73 -0.50
C PHE A 30 -8.68 -1.87 -1.92
N VAL A 31 -8.03 -2.99 -2.24
CA VAL A 31 -7.39 -3.22 -3.55
C VAL A 31 -8.27 -4.08 -4.47
N ARG A 32 -8.89 -5.15 -3.96
CA ARG A 32 -9.67 -6.09 -4.81
C ARG A 32 -11.17 -5.77 -4.88
N ALA A 33 -11.80 -5.49 -3.74
CA ALA A 33 -13.25 -5.35 -3.67
C ALA A 33 -13.75 -4.03 -4.30
N PRO A 34 -14.84 -4.06 -5.08
CA PRO A 34 -15.57 -2.86 -5.46
C PRO A 34 -16.28 -2.24 -4.25
N PRO A 35 -16.75 -0.99 -4.33
CA PRO A 35 -16.46 -0.01 -5.39
C PRO A 35 -15.06 0.59 -5.21
N ARG A 36 -14.45 1.06 -6.32
CA ARG A 36 -13.20 1.84 -6.33
C ARG A 36 -13.27 2.92 -7.41
N ASN A 37 -12.72 4.09 -7.11
CA ASN A 37 -12.54 5.20 -8.05
C ASN A 37 -11.15 5.84 -7.89
N TYR A 38 -10.20 5.03 -7.47
CA TYR A 38 -8.82 5.36 -7.14
C TYR A 38 -7.93 4.18 -7.58
N SER A 39 -6.66 4.47 -7.84
CA SER A 39 -5.60 3.51 -8.10
C SER A 39 -4.80 3.26 -6.83
N ILE A 40 -4.27 2.05 -6.68
CA ILE A 40 -3.31 1.69 -5.62
C ILE A 40 -2.12 1.02 -6.30
N VAL A 41 -0.93 1.57 -6.09
CA VAL A 41 0.33 0.89 -6.39
C VAL A 41 0.66 0.04 -5.18
N VAL A 42 0.87 -1.26 -5.37
CA VAL A 42 1.16 -2.19 -4.27
C VAL A 42 2.55 -2.78 -4.46
N MET A 43 3.43 -2.60 -3.47
CA MET A 43 4.70 -3.31 -3.38
C MET A 43 4.49 -4.63 -2.61
N PHE A 44 4.68 -5.75 -3.29
CA PHE A 44 4.77 -7.06 -2.66
C PHE A 44 6.21 -7.30 -2.22
N THR A 45 6.41 -7.62 -0.94
CA THR A 45 7.74 -7.65 -0.33
C THR A 45 7.88 -8.74 0.74
N ALA A 46 9.09 -8.93 1.25
CA ALA A 46 9.42 -9.83 2.35
C ALA A 46 10.55 -9.20 3.19
N LEU A 47 10.21 -8.23 4.03
CA LEU A 47 11.20 -7.42 4.78
C LEU A 47 11.59 -8.04 6.11
N GLN A 48 10.88 -9.08 6.56
CA GLN A 48 11.19 -9.74 7.81
C GLN A 48 12.63 -10.30 7.81
N PRO A 49 13.44 -10.09 8.87
CA PRO A 49 14.86 -10.45 8.87
C PRO A 49 15.14 -11.92 8.54
N GLN A 50 14.27 -12.85 8.97
CA GLN A 50 14.39 -14.29 8.69
C GLN A 50 14.30 -14.64 7.20
N ARG A 51 13.74 -13.76 6.37
CA ARG A 51 13.63 -13.95 4.91
C ARG A 51 14.92 -13.60 4.17
N GLN A 52 15.80 -12.82 4.79
CA GLN A 52 17.09 -12.38 4.22
C GLN A 52 16.97 -11.82 2.78
N CYS A 53 15.84 -11.20 2.42
CA CYS A 53 15.62 -10.69 1.06
C CYS A 53 16.30 -9.33 0.86
N THR A 54 17.54 -9.33 0.35
CA THR A 54 18.31 -8.10 0.08
C THR A 54 17.63 -7.21 -0.96
N VAL A 55 17.11 -7.80 -2.05
CA VAL A 55 16.40 -7.04 -3.10
C VAL A 55 15.17 -6.34 -2.56
N CYS A 56 14.42 -7.00 -1.67
CA CYS A 56 13.23 -6.43 -1.04
C CYS A 56 13.55 -5.17 -0.24
N LYS A 57 14.69 -5.15 0.47
CA LYS A 57 15.15 -3.98 1.23
C LYS A 57 15.54 -2.82 0.31
N GLN A 58 16.32 -3.10 -0.73
CA GLN A 58 16.73 -2.07 -1.70
C GLN A 58 15.52 -1.45 -2.42
N VAL A 59 14.54 -2.27 -2.81
CA VAL A 59 13.32 -1.77 -3.44
C VAL A 59 12.43 -1.00 -2.46
N ASP A 60 12.35 -1.42 -1.18
CA ASP A 60 11.59 -0.67 -0.17
C ASP A 60 12.15 0.75 0.01
N GLU A 61 13.48 0.91 0.04
CA GLU A 61 14.12 2.24 0.13
C GLU A 61 13.66 3.17 -1.01
N GLU A 62 13.73 2.71 -2.26
CA GLU A 62 13.28 3.46 -3.43
C GLU A 62 11.76 3.69 -3.44
N TYR A 63 10.99 2.70 -2.98
CA TYR A 63 9.54 2.79 -2.91
C TYR A 63 9.07 3.81 -1.85
N GLN A 64 9.78 3.91 -0.71
CA GLN A 64 9.54 4.95 0.28
C GLN A 64 9.83 6.33 -0.30
N ILE A 65 10.92 6.50 -1.05
CA ILE A 65 11.24 7.77 -1.71
C ILE A 65 10.10 8.17 -2.66
N LEU A 66 9.69 7.27 -3.56
CA LEU A 66 8.60 7.50 -4.51
C LEU A 66 7.29 7.88 -3.80
N ALA A 67 6.89 7.13 -2.79
CA ALA A 67 5.65 7.39 -2.05
C ALA A 67 5.69 8.73 -1.30
N ASN A 68 6.84 9.10 -0.72
CA ASN A 68 7.01 10.41 -0.09
C ASN A 68 6.97 11.54 -1.12
N SER A 69 7.63 11.39 -2.26
CA SER A 69 7.56 12.38 -3.35
C SER A 69 6.13 12.60 -3.81
N TRP A 70 5.31 11.55 -3.92
CA TRP A 70 3.88 11.69 -4.20
C TRP A 70 3.13 12.44 -3.10
N ARG A 71 3.34 12.05 -1.84
CA ARG A 71 2.66 12.65 -0.68
C ARG A 71 2.89 14.17 -0.57
N TYR A 72 4.10 14.63 -0.87
CA TYR A 72 4.46 16.05 -0.79
C TYR A 72 4.31 16.81 -2.12
N SER A 73 3.86 16.13 -3.19
CA SER A 73 3.63 16.76 -4.48
C SER A 73 2.42 17.68 -4.45
N SER A 74 2.49 18.80 -5.16
CA SER A 74 1.32 19.66 -5.43
C SER A 74 0.23 18.94 -6.24
N SER A 75 0.57 17.83 -6.88
CA SER A 75 -0.37 16.97 -7.62
C SER A 75 -1.08 15.94 -6.73
N PHE A 76 -0.80 15.91 -5.42
CA PHE A 76 -1.40 14.95 -4.50
C PHE A 76 -2.93 15.07 -4.49
N ILE A 77 -3.60 13.94 -4.78
CA ILE A 77 -5.06 13.82 -4.80
C ILE A 77 -5.49 12.45 -4.26
N ASN A 78 -6.75 12.33 -3.83
CA ASN A 78 -7.35 11.09 -3.29
C ASN A 78 -7.64 10.00 -4.34
N LYS A 79 -6.89 10.00 -5.45
CA LYS A 79 -7.04 9.10 -6.59
C LYS A 79 -5.89 8.12 -6.76
N LEU A 80 -4.78 8.30 -6.03
CA LEU A 80 -3.62 7.41 -6.07
C LEU A 80 -3.06 7.22 -4.66
N PHE A 81 -2.86 5.96 -4.28
CA PHE A 81 -2.30 5.57 -2.99
C PHE A 81 -1.16 4.56 -3.17
N PHE A 82 -0.21 4.58 -2.24
CA PHE A 82 0.90 3.63 -2.18
C PHE A 82 0.68 2.68 -1.00
N ALA A 83 0.87 1.39 -1.25
CA ALA A 83 0.67 0.36 -0.24
C ALA A 83 1.74 -0.72 -0.36
N MET A 84 1.94 -1.48 0.72
CA MET A 84 2.77 -2.67 0.71
C MET A 84 2.04 -3.84 1.35
N VAL A 85 2.30 -5.04 0.85
CA VAL A 85 1.93 -6.32 1.48
C VAL A 85 3.21 -7.09 1.72
N ASP A 86 3.54 -7.32 2.99
CA ASP A 86 4.66 -8.18 3.38
C ASP A 86 4.21 -9.63 3.37
N PHE A 87 5.03 -10.53 2.85
CA PHE A 87 4.75 -11.96 2.76
C PHE A 87 4.33 -12.56 4.11
N ASP A 88 4.99 -12.17 5.20
CA ASP A 88 4.68 -12.72 6.53
C ASP A 88 3.40 -12.13 7.14
N GLU A 89 2.83 -11.06 6.57
CA GLU A 89 1.59 -10.40 7.02
C GLU A 89 0.38 -10.67 6.12
N GLY A 90 0.61 -11.15 4.90
CA GLY A 90 -0.43 -11.36 3.89
C GLY A 90 -0.10 -12.50 2.94
N SER A 91 0.45 -13.60 3.47
CA SER A 91 0.89 -14.76 2.67
C SER A 91 -0.21 -15.31 1.77
N ASP A 92 -1.47 -15.24 2.19
CA ASP A 92 -2.66 -15.63 1.43
C ASP A 92 -2.84 -14.81 0.14
N VAL A 93 -2.35 -13.57 0.10
CA VAL A 93 -2.41 -12.72 -1.10
C VAL A 93 -1.42 -13.17 -2.17
N PHE A 94 -0.29 -13.77 -1.78
CA PHE A 94 0.75 -14.23 -2.72
C PHE A 94 0.40 -15.53 -3.43
N HIS A 95 -0.67 -16.22 -3.01
CA HIS A 95 -1.13 -17.50 -3.56
C HIS A 95 -2.46 -17.38 -4.32
N GLN A 96 -2.88 -16.16 -4.67
CA GLN A 96 -4.13 -15.86 -5.40
C GLN A 96 -3.95 -15.66 -6.89
#